data_AF-A0A679JGS2-F1
#
_entry.id   AF-A0A679JGS2-F1
#
_cell.length_a   1.000
_cell.length_b   1.000
_cell.length_c   1.000
_cell.angle_alpha   90.00
_cell.angle_beta   90.00
_cell.angle_gamma   90.00
#
_symmetry.space_group_name_H-M   'P 1'
#
loop_
_entity.id
_entity.type
_entity.pdbx_description
1 polymer ?
#
loop_
_entity_poly.entity_id
_entity_poly.type
_entity_poly.pdbx_seq_one_letter_code
_entity_poly.pdbx_strand_id
1 'polypeptide(L)'
;MNVETETMKNEAAPEIRIGGGVPVIGPGDTPVAEVVHACHSASIDQGLAALAIPGLDRETLEPVLQYCAGLRCVADNVSCPGCKRRTEALGIETLDQFILSKKEVIVGDGRVRLKGEGTETVTTPCLETLSKQWSGENYWFWARRVIRKLRHGLRRAHMRGEPVAGEGETPSVILMEPQLADNIGMVARACANFGLDDLRLVSPRDGWPNEKARIAASGANYIIDDARAYGTLEESIADLNWVGATTARQRDLRKPVLTPEQAIVEMRKRIGRGERCGVLFGRERNGLETNEVAVADAFIMIPVNSRFASLNLAQAVLLTGYEWMRSDAGRSLGRVTTYEKPLSEGLYMGRDRPATKEELFGLFEHLERELEANGFFNPAHRRSAVSQNLRTLLTRLNATEQEVRTLRGIVATLSQGKGRARKQGE
;
A
#
# COMPACT_ATOMS: atom_id res chain seq x y z
N MET A 1 -22.83 50.97 17.05
CA MET A 1 -23.14 49.79 16.20
C MET A 1 -22.29 48.66 16.74
N ASN A 2 -22.88 47.87 17.64
CA ASN A 2 -22.22 46.72 18.25
C ASN A 2 -22.14 45.62 17.21
N VAL A 3 -20.93 45.13 16.95
CA VAL A 3 -20.70 43.90 16.20
C VAL A 3 -20.94 42.76 17.17
N GLU A 4 -22.09 42.10 17.02
CA GLU A 4 -22.38 40.85 17.70
C GLU A 4 -21.44 39.78 17.15
N THR A 5 -20.41 39.44 17.92
CA THR A 5 -19.69 38.19 17.78
C THR A 5 -20.62 37.06 18.23
N GLU A 6 -21.23 36.38 17.27
CA GLU A 6 -21.90 35.10 17.49
C GLU A 6 -20.91 34.12 18.13
N THR A 7 -21.14 33.86 19.40
CA THR A 7 -20.51 32.78 20.15
C THR A 7 -21.11 31.48 19.62
N MET A 8 -20.33 30.73 18.83
CA MET A 8 -20.66 29.36 18.50
C MET A 8 -20.88 28.59 19.80
N LYS A 9 -22.13 28.19 20.03
CA LYS A 9 -22.51 27.34 21.15
C LYS A 9 -21.79 26.00 21.00
N ASN A 10 -21.02 25.66 22.01
CA ASN A 10 -20.48 24.34 22.24
C ASN A 10 -21.67 23.42 22.59
N GLU A 11 -22.32 22.82 21.59
CA GLU A 11 -23.36 21.82 21.83
C GLU A 11 -22.72 20.60 22.49
N ALA A 12 -23.20 20.23 23.68
CA ALA A 12 -22.70 19.06 24.39
C ALA A 12 -22.95 17.80 23.55
N ALA A 13 -21.97 16.87 23.54
CA ALA A 13 -22.10 15.60 22.84
C ALA A 13 -23.42 14.89 23.20
N PRO A 14 -24.15 14.32 22.22
CA PRO A 14 -25.46 13.76 22.48
C PRO A 14 -25.32 12.52 23.36
N GLU A 15 -26.10 12.50 24.44
CA GLU A 15 -26.01 11.47 25.47
C GLU A 15 -26.54 10.12 24.97
N ILE A 16 -25.84 9.05 25.34
CA ILE A 16 -26.28 7.67 25.07
C ILE A 16 -27.35 7.31 26.09
N ARG A 17 -28.57 7.07 25.61
CA ARG A 17 -29.72 6.63 26.43
C ARG A 17 -30.03 5.17 26.15
N ILE A 18 -30.70 4.51 27.07
CA ILE A 18 -31.20 3.14 26.88
C ILE A 18 -32.68 3.22 26.52
N GLY A 19 -33.02 2.92 25.26
CA GLY A 19 -34.39 2.83 24.76
C GLY A 19 -34.73 1.38 24.41
N GLY A 20 -35.69 0.77 25.09
CA GLY A 20 -36.16 -0.59 24.75
C GLY A 20 -35.07 -1.68 24.74
N GLY A 21 -34.06 -1.58 25.61
CA GLY A 21 -32.92 -2.51 25.64
C GLY A 21 -31.84 -2.25 24.57
N VAL A 22 -31.91 -1.11 23.88
CA VAL A 22 -30.96 -0.66 22.85
C VAL A 22 -30.26 0.61 23.33
N PRO A 23 -28.93 0.72 23.19
CA PRO A 23 -28.25 2.00 23.38
C PRO A 23 -28.50 2.90 22.16
N VAL A 24 -29.11 4.07 22.40
CA VAL A 24 -29.61 5.01 21.38
C VAL A 24 -29.13 6.43 21.62
N ILE A 25 -29.11 7.25 20.57
CA ILE A 25 -28.64 8.64 20.58
C ILE A 25 -29.63 9.55 19.84
N GLY A 26 -29.73 10.80 20.31
CA GLY A 26 -30.51 11.85 19.66
C GLY A 26 -32.01 11.68 19.82
N PRO A 27 -32.83 12.63 19.31
CA PRO A 27 -34.29 12.61 19.47
C PRO A 27 -34.98 11.49 18.69
N GLY A 28 -34.33 10.93 17.67
CA GLY A 28 -34.84 9.82 16.87
C GLY A 28 -34.56 8.43 17.45
N ASP A 29 -33.98 8.34 18.65
CA ASP A 29 -33.53 7.09 19.27
C ASP A 29 -32.68 6.22 18.32
N THR A 30 -31.74 6.84 17.60
CA THR A 30 -30.86 6.16 16.64
C THR A 30 -29.91 5.20 17.37
N PRO A 31 -29.88 3.90 17.03
CA PRO A 31 -28.97 2.94 17.66
C PRO A 31 -27.50 3.32 17.49
N VAL A 32 -26.69 3.12 18.53
CA VAL A 32 -25.22 3.35 18.47
C VAL A 32 -24.57 2.58 17.32
N ALA A 33 -25.03 1.36 17.02
CA ALA A 33 -24.53 0.57 15.89
C ALA A 33 -24.77 1.22 14.53
N GLU A 34 -25.87 1.96 14.36
CA GLU A 34 -26.18 2.67 13.12
C GLU A 34 -25.24 3.84 12.92
N VAL A 35 -24.92 4.58 13.99
CA VAL A 35 -23.90 5.63 13.98
C VAL A 35 -22.55 5.09 13.55
N VAL A 36 -22.15 3.96 14.14
CA VAL A 36 -20.91 3.26 13.81
C VAL A 36 -20.90 2.78 12.36
N HIS A 37 -22.01 2.21 11.88
CA HIS A 37 -22.15 1.75 10.51
C HIS A 37 -21.97 2.89 9.51
N ALA A 38 -22.72 3.98 9.68
CA ALA A 38 -22.68 5.13 8.76
C ALA A 38 -21.27 5.74 8.68
N CYS A 39 -20.61 5.93 9.82
CA CYS A 39 -19.25 6.49 9.88
C CYS A 39 -18.18 5.49 9.42
N HIS A 40 -18.49 4.19 9.39
CA HIS A 40 -17.60 3.16 8.88
C HIS A 40 -17.70 3.02 7.36
N SER A 41 -18.92 2.87 6.84
CA SER A 41 -19.26 2.57 5.44
C SER A 41 -18.97 3.73 4.50
N ALA A 42 -18.90 4.95 5.01
CA ALA A 42 -18.56 6.15 4.26
C ALA A 42 -17.40 6.93 4.92
N SER A 43 -17.09 8.12 4.41
CA SER A 43 -16.27 9.07 5.17
C SER A 43 -17.00 9.48 6.45
N ILE A 44 -16.26 9.91 7.48
CA ILE A 44 -16.88 10.36 8.74
C ILE A 44 -17.87 11.51 8.47
N ASP A 45 -17.50 12.46 7.61
CA ASP A 45 -18.35 13.60 7.27
C ASP A 45 -19.63 13.18 6.56
N GLN A 46 -19.53 12.25 5.61
CA GLN A 46 -20.69 11.71 4.89
C GLN A 46 -21.60 10.92 5.82
N GLY A 47 -21.03 10.10 6.72
CA GLY A 47 -21.78 9.35 7.70
C GLY A 47 -22.55 10.25 8.67
N LEU A 48 -21.88 11.28 9.22
CA LEU A 48 -22.49 12.26 10.11
C LEU A 48 -23.59 13.07 9.40
N ALA A 49 -23.33 13.53 8.17
CA ALA A 49 -24.31 14.26 7.37
C ALA A 49 -25.55 13.42 7.03
N ALA A 50 -25.37 12.12 6.75
CA ALA A 50 -26.47 11.21 6.46
C ALA A 50 -27.36 10.94 7.69
N LEU A 51 -26.75 10.84 8.88
CA LEU A 51 -27.49 10.63 10.13
C LEU A 51 -28.23 11.89 10.58
N ALA A 52 -27.67 13.07 10.32
CA ALA A 52 -28.23 14.38 10.68
C ALA A 52 -28.70 14.46 12.16
N ILE A 53 -27.99 13.79 13.07
CA ILE A 53 -28.31 13.78 14.50
C ILE A 53 -27.86 15.10 15.13
N PRO A 54 -28.77 15.88 15.76
CA PRO A 54 -28.40 17.13 16.43
C PRO A 54 -27.31 16.93 17.49
N GLY A 55 -26.30 17.81 17.51
CA GLY A 55 -25.15 17.76 18.41
C GLY A 55 -24.11 16.67 18.09
N LEU A 56 -24.33 15.79 17.10
CA LEU A 56 -23.35 14.78 16.69
C LEU A 56 -22.49 15.29 15.53
N ASP A 57 -21.23 15.61 15.81
CA ASP A 57 -20.23 16.06 14.85
C ASP A 57 -18.89 15.35 15.07
N ARG A 58 -17.83 15.77 14.37
CA ARG A 58 -16.49 15.18 14.52
C ARG A 58 -15.93 15.31 15.94
N GLU A 59 -16.22 16.40 16.63
CA GLU A 59 -15.70 16.65 17.99
C GLU A 59 -16.46 15.82 19.02
N THR A 60 -17.76 15.58 18.79
CA THR A 60 -18.65 14.88 19.72
C THR A 60 -18.87 13.39 19.40
N LEU A 61 -18.35 12.89 18.27
CA LEU A 61 -18.51 11.49 17.85
C LEU A 61 -17.70 10.50 18.71
N GLU A 62 -16.54 10.90 19.23
CA GLU A 62 -15.61 9.97 19.86
C GLU A 62 -16.20 9.20 21.08
N PRO A 63 -16.91 9.85 22.04
CA PRO A 63 -17.54 9.16 23.16
C PRO A 63 -18.54 8.07 22.73
N VAL A 64 -19.31 8.33 21.66
CA VAL A 64 -20.26 7.38 21.07
C VAL A 64 -19.55 6.13 20.59
N LEU A 65 -18.45 6.34 19.85
CA LEU A 65 -17.66 5.23 19.36
C LEU A 65 -16.97 4.48 20.49
N GLN A 66 -16.47 5.19 21.52
CA GLN A 66 -15.83 4.57 22.69
C GLN A 66 -16.79 3.66 23.46
N TYR A 67 -18.06 4.04 23.57
CA TYR A 67 -19.10 3.20 24.16
C TYR A 67 -19.20 1.84 23.46
N CYS A 68 -19.29 1.86 22.12
CA CYS A 68 -19.35 0.64 21.32
C CYS A 68 -18.03 -0.13 21.34
N ALA A 69 -16.90 0.56 21.10
CA ALA A 69 -15.55 -0.01 21.04
C ALA A 69 -15.10 -0.69 22.34
N GLY A 70 -15.49 -0.10 23.47
CA GLY A 70 -15.23 -0.58 24.83
C GLY A 70 -16.24 -1.61 25.32
N LEU A 71 -17.22 -2.01 24.50
CA LEU A 71 -18.25 -2.98 24.86
C LEU A 71 -19.03 -2.58 26.13
N ARG A 72 -19.26 -1.29 26.36
CA ARG A 72 -20.02 -0.81 27.53
C ARG A 72 -21.45 -1.34 27.57
N CYS A 73 -22.02 -1.66 26.41
CA CYS A 73 -23.32 -2.32 26.29
C CYS A 73 -23.41 -3.65 27.06
N VAL A 74 -22.29 -4.35 27.28
CA VAL A 74 -22.25 -5.58 28.08
C VAL A 74 -22.50 -5.28 29.56
N ALA A 75 -21.86 -4.24 30.09
CA ALA A 75 -22.06 -3.80 31.47
C ALA A 75 -23.48 -3.25 31.69
N ASP A 76 -24.00 -2.57 30.67
CA ASP A 76 -25.34 -1.99 30.70
C ASP A 76 -26.45 -3.03 30.40
N ASN A 77 -26.09 -4.27 30.10
CA ASN A 77 -27.00 -5.36 29.72
C ASN A 77 -27.96 -5.01 28.56
N VAL A 78 -27.42 -4.36 27.53
CA VAL A 78 -28.15 -3.91 26.32
C VAL A 78 -27.42 -4.33 25.06
N SER A 79 -28.12 -4.35 23.92
CA SER A 79 -27.49 -4.68 22.63
C SER A 79 -28.14 -3.94 21.46
N CYS A 80 -27.35 -3.63 20.43
CA CYS A 80 -27.86 -3.00 19.21
C CYS A 80 -28.48 -4.01 18.23
N PRO A 81 -29.50 -3.60 17.45
CA PRO A 81 -29.99 -4.38 16.32
C PRO A 81 -28.88 -4.73 15.33
N GLY A 82 -28.92 -5.95 14.82
CA GLY A 82 -27.93 -6.49 13.88
C GLY A 82 -26.53 -6.68 14.46
N CYS A 83 -26.29 -6.44 15.76
CA CYS A 83 -24.97 -6.62 16.37
C CYS A 83 -24.74 -8.09 16.73
N LYS A 84 -23.55 -8.62 16.45
CA LYS A 84 -23.20 -9.99 16.81
C LYS A 84 -23.34 -10.30 18.30
N ARG A 85 -23.07 -9.31 19.16
CA ARG A 85 -23.28 -9.44 20.60
C ARG A 85 -24.72 -9.71 20.99
N ARG A 86 -25.70 -9.22 20.21
CA ARG A 86 -27.11 -9.52 20.46
C ARG A 86 -27.38 -11.01 20.26
N THR A 87 -26.87 -11.56 19.16
CA THR A 87 -26.99 -12.99 18.84
C THR A 87 -26.32 -13.86 19.91
N GLU A 88 -25.13 -13.46 20.37
CA GLU A 88 -24.41 -14.12 21.48
C GLU A 88 -25.16 -14.02 22.81
N ALA A 89 -25.71 -12.85 23.16
CA ALA A 89 -26.46 -12.65 24.39
C ALA A 89 -27.79 -13.45 24.43
N LEU A 90 -28.38 -13.68 23.26
CA LEU A 90 -29.57 -14.52 23.10
C LEU A 90 -29.26 -16.02 23.02
N GLY A 91 -27.98 -16.42 23.08
CA GLY A 91 -27.56 -17.82 23.02
C GLY A 91 -27.81 -18.48 21.66
N ILE A 92 -27.81 -17.69 20.58
CA ILE A 92 -28.03 -18.19 19.22
C ILE A 92 -26.67 -18.52 18.60
N GLU A 93 -26.41 -19.82 18.41
CA GLU A 93 -25.15 -20.38 17.92
C GLU A 93 -25.24 -20.90 16.48
N THR A 94 -26.45 -21.13 15.96
CA THR A 94 -26.67 -21.65 14.61
C THR A 94 -27.68 -20.82 13.82
N LEU A 95 -27.58 -20.92 12.48
CA LEU A 95 -28.57 -20.33 11.57
C LEU A 95 -29.99 -20.86 11.87
N ASP A 96 -30.11 -22.15 12.20
CA ASP A 96 -31.40 -22.76 12.51
C ASP A 96 -32.02 -22.15 13.77
N GLN A 97 -31.23 -21.97 14.83
CA GLN A 97 -31.67 -21.26 16.04
C GLN A 97 -32.04 -19.81 15.74
N PHE A 98 -31.30 -19.15 14.85
CA PHE A 98 -31.62 -17.79 14.42
C PHE A 98 -32.96 -17.72 13.69
N ILE A 99 -33.22 -18.64 12.75
CA ILE A 99 -34.49 -18.70 12.02
C ILE A 99 -35.64 -19.04 12.97
N LEU A 100 -35.44 -19.98 13.89
CA LEU A 100 -36.43 -20.35 14.91
C LEU A 100 -36.76 -19.21 15.88
N SER A 101 -35.84 -18.27 16.08
CA SER A 101 -36.09 -17.06 16.88
C SER A 101 -37.06 -16.06 16.20
N LYS A 102 -37.45 -16.31 14.95
CA LYS A 102 -38.29 -15.40 14.16
C LYS A 102 -39.73 -15.91 14.13
N LYS A 103 -40.67 -14.98 14.24
CA LYS A 103 -42.11 -15.23 14.24
C LYS A 103 -42.63 -15.60 12.85
N GLU A 104 -42.04 -15.01 11.81
CA GLU A 104 -42.47 -15.20 10.43
C GLU A 104 -41.26 -15.19 9.48
N VAL A 105 -41.23 -16.15 8.54
CA VAL A 105 -40.25 -16.25 7.45
C VAL A 105 -41.01 -16.13 6.13
N ILE A 106 -40.76 -15.07 5.37
CA ILE A 106 -41.40 -14.81 4.09
C ILE A 106 -40.34 -14.93 2.98
N VAL A 107 -40.57 -15.83 2.04
CA VAL A 107 -39.72 -16.02 0.85
C VAL A 107 -40.53 -15.63 -0.39
N GLY A 108 -40.07 -14.61 -1.12
CA GLY A 108 -40.78 -14.08 -2.29
C GLY A 108 -40.05 -12.88 -2.92
N ASP A 109 -40.36 -12.55 -4.17
CA ASP A 109 -39.78 -11.42 -4.92
C ASP A 109 -38.24 -11.42 -4.98
N GLY A 110 -37.62 -12.61 -4.98
CA GLY A 110 -36.17 -12.75 -4.95
C GLY A 110 -35.53 -12.22 -3.66
N ARG A 111 -36.24 -12.28 -2.52
CA ARG A 111 -35.77 -11.86 -1.20
C ARG A 111 -36.25 -12.80 -0.10
N VAL A 112 -35.53 -12.80 1.02
CA VAL A 112 -35.94 -13.44 2.28
C VAL A 112 -36.20 -12.35 3.31
N ARG A 113 -37.39 -12.36 3.92
CA ARG A 113 -37.76 -11.45 5.01
C ARG A 113 -38.05 -12.25 6.27
N LEU A 114 -37.39 -11.88 7.36
CA LEU A 114 -37.57 -12.49 8.68
C LEU A 114 -38.16 -11.44 9.63
N LYS A 115 -39.31 -11.72 10.25
CA LYS A 115 -39.89 -10.84 11.28
C LYS A 115 -39.68 -11.42 12.67
N GLY A 116 -39.07 -10.64 13.57
CA GLY A 116 -38.89 -10.98 14.99
C GLY A 116 -40.09 -10.60 15.86
N GLU A 117 -39.95 -10.76 17.18
CA GLU A 117 -40.85 -10.12 18.15
C GLU A 117 -40.52 -8.62 18.23
N GLY A 118 -41.43 -7.76 17.75
CA GLY A 118 -41.25 -6.30 17.71
C GLY A 118 -41.17 -5.72 16.29
N THR A 119 -40.47 -4.59 16.12
CA THR A 119 -40.28 -3.89 14.82
C THR A 119 -39.15 -4.49 13.97
N GLU A 120 -38.48 -5.54 14.45
CA GLU A 120 -37.32 -6.13 13.78
C GLU A 120 -37.72 -6.91 12.53
N THR A 121 -37.39 -6.35 11.37
CA THR A 121 -37.48 -7.04 10.08
C THR A 121 -36.09 -7.13 9.47
N VAL A 122 -35.58 -8.36 9.28
CA VAL A 122 -34.34 -8.60 8.53
C VAL A 122 -34.72 -8.92 7.10
N THR A 123 -34.19 -8.16 6.14
CA THR A 123 -34.38 -8.41 4.71
C THR A 123 -33.05 -8.79 4.09
N THR A 124 -33.00 -9.91 3.38
CA THR A 124 -31.81 -10.37 2.66
C THR A 124 -32.17 -10.64 1.20
N PRO A 125 -31.21 -10.50 0.27
CA PRO A 125 -31.45 -10.82 -1.14
C PRO A 125 -31.63 -12.32 -1.37
N CYS A 126 -30.96 -13.18 -0.61
CA CYS A 126 -31.16 -14.62 -0.71
C CYS A 126 -30.78 -15.36 0.57
N LEU A 127 -31.16 -16.64 0.63
CA LEU A 127 -30.85 -17.52 1.75
C LEU A 127 -29.33 -17.73 1.92
N GLU A 128 -28.56 -17.67 0.84
CA GLU A 128 -27.09 -17.76 0.91
C GLU A 128 -26.47 -16.53 1.58
N THR A 129 -26.99 -15.33 1.32
CA THR A 129 -26.55 -14.12 2.04
C THR A 129 -26.92 -14.21 3.51
N LEU A 130 -28.13 -14.69 3.82
CA LEU A 130 -28.58 -14.90 5.20
C LEU A 130 -27.68 -15.90 5.94
N SER A 131 -27.31 -17.01 5.33
CA SER A 131 -26.47 -18.05 5.96
C SER A 131 -25.07 -17.55 6.32
N LYS A 132 -24.59 -16.50 5.66
CA LYS A 132 -23.29 -15.86 5.95
C LYS A 132 -23.41 -14.73 6.98
N GLN A 133 -24.55 -14.04 7.04
CA GLN A 133 -24.70 -12.78 7.80
C GLN A 133 -25.58 -12.88 9.06
N TRP A 134 -26.29 -14.00 9.26
CA TRP A 134 -27.25 -14.16 10.37
C TRP A 134 -26.68 -13.85 11.75
N SER A 135 -25.38 -14.09 11.97
CA SER A 135 -24.75 -13.89 13.27
C SER A 135 -24.67 -12.43 13.67
N GLY A 136 -24.85 -11.49 12.75
CA GLY A 136 -24.76 -10.05 12.99
C GLY A 136 -23.35 -9.49 12.80
N GLU A 137 -23.26 -8.16 12.85
CA GLU A 137 -22.06 -7.40 12.58
C GLU A 137 -21.25 -7.10 13.84
N ASN A 138 -19.94 -6.95 13.62
CA ASN A 138 -18.93 -6.73 14.64
C ASN A 138 -18.77 -5.22 14.94
N TYR A 139 -19.85 -4.52 15.30
CA TYR A 139 -19.85 -3.05 15.41
C TYR A 139 -18.78 -2.48 16.35
N TRP A 140 -18.41 -3.15 17.44
CA TRP A 140 -17.34 -2.65 18.32
C TRP A 140 -15.97 -2.59 17.63
N PHE A 141 -15.73 -3.47 16.65
CA PHE A 141 -14.52 -3.39 15.81
C PHE A 141 -14.60 -2.20 14.86
N TRP A 142 -15.76 -2.00 14.21
CA TRP A 142 -15.98 -0.84 13.36
C TRP A 142 -15.84 0.47 14.14
N ALA A 143 -16.35 0.53 15.36
CA ALA A 143 -16.21 1.68 16.24
C ALA A 143 -14.74 2.00 16.53
N ARG A 144 -13.90 1.00 16.81
CA ARG A 144 -12.44 1.19 16.95
C ARG A 144 -11.81 1.74 15.67
N ARG A 145 -12.25 1.27 14.50
CA ARG A 145 -11.79 1.75 13.18
C ARG A 145 -12.17 3.22 12.98
N VAL A 146 -13.40 3.60 13.31
CA VAL A 146 -13.85 4.99 13.20
C VAL A 146 -13.14 5.89 14.23
N ILE A 147 -12.89 5.44 15.46
CA ILE A 147 -12.08 6.19 16.45
C ILE A 147 -10.69 6.47 15.90
N ARG A 148 -10.08 5.46 15.27
CA ARG A 148 -8.75 5.63 14.68
C ARG A 148 -8.78 6.61 13.50
N LYS A 149 -9.77 6.50 12.60
CA LYS A 149 -10.01 7.48 11.53
C LYS A 149 -10.18 8.89 12.09
N LEU A 150 -10.91 9.02 13.21
CA LEU A 150 -11.22 10.29 13.85
C LEU A 150 -9.99 10.93 14.52
N ARG A 151 -9.25 10.19 15.35
CA ARG A 151 -8.11 10.70 16.13
C ARG A 151 -6.87 10.99 15.30
N HIS A 152 -6.66 10.24 14.22
CA HIS A 152 -5.37 10.20 13.55
C HIS A 152 -5.44 10.47 12.05
N GLY A 153 -6.65 10.59 11.47
CA GLY A 153 -6.82 10.36 10.05
C GLY A 153 -6.42 8.92 9.68
N LEU A 154 -6.35 8.63 8.38
CA LEU A 154 -5.85 7.34 7.87
C LEU A 154 -4.32 7.28 8.04
N ARG A 155 -3.84 7.03 9.27
CA ARG A 155 -2.39 6.99 9.56
C ARG A 155 -1.79 5.59 9.52
N ARG A 156 -0.80 5.52 8.62
CA ARG A 156 0.10 4.42 8.24
C ARG A 156 1.13 4.20 9.34
N ALA A 157 0.94 3.16 10.15
CA ALA A 157 1.80 2.87 11.28
C ALA A 157 3.27 2.75 10.81
N HIS A 158 4.18 3.52 11.43
CA HIS A 158 5.64 3.57 11.24
C HIS A 158 6.26 4.46 10.12
N MET A 159 5.49 5.23 9.36
CA MET A 159 6.04 6.31 8.50
C MET A 159 5.59 7.66 9.07
N ARG A 160 6.52 8.55 9.46
CA ARG A 160 6.19 9.98 9.55
C ARG A 160 5.99 10.45 8.11
N GLY A 161 4.75 10.68 7.67
CA GLY A 161 4.50 11.19 6.33
C GLY A 161 3.05 11.06 5.88
N GLU A 162 2.66 11.96 4.99
CA GLU A 162 1.49 11.91 4.12
C GLU A 162 1.52 10.66 3.22
N PRO A 163 0.42 10.35 2.49
CA PRO A 163 0.47 9.36 1.41
C PRO A 163 1.71 9.52 0.53
N VAL A 164 2.26 8.41 0.04
CA VAL A 164 3.41 8.46 -0.89
C VAL A 164 3.03 9.18 -2.18
N ALA A 165 1.74 9.20 -2.50
CA ALA A 165 1.14 9.93 -3.60
C ALA A 165 -0.30 10.33 -3.24
N GLY A 166 -0.76 11.48 -3.74
CA GLY A 166 -2.14 11.96 -3.64
C GLY A 166 -3.15 11.07 -4.39
N GLU A 167 -4.43 11.39 -4.25
CA GLU A 167 -5.50 10.63 -4.91
C GLU A 167 -5.37 10.70 -6.44
N GLY A 168 -5.27 9.54 -7.09
CA GLY A 168 -5.10 9.43 -8.55
C GLY A 168 -3.65 9.59 -9.04
N GLU A 169 -2.68 9.85 -8.17
CA GLU A 169 -1.26 9.96 -8.54
C GLU A 169 -0.56 8.59 -8.69
N THR A 170 -1.21 7.51 -8.25
CA THR A 170 -0.77 6.12 -8.42
C THR A 170 -1.89 5.27 -8.98
N PRO A 171 -1.58 4.17 -9.69
CA PRO A 171 -2.61 3.29 -10.21
C PRO A 171 -3.30 2.50 -9.09
N SER A 172 -4.61 2.32 -9.23
CA SER A 172 -5.40 1.46 -8.35
C SER A 172 -5.03 -0.01 -8.55
N VAL A 173 -4.85 -0.76 -7.47
CA VAL A 173 -4.69 -2.22 -7.49
C VAL A 173 -6.06 -2.84 -7.25
N ILE A 174 -6.59 -3.56 -8.24
CA ILE A 174 -7.95 -4.13 -8.18
C ILE A 174 -7.86 -5.66 -8.14
N LEU A 175 -8.39 -6.28 -7.09
CA LEU A 175 -8.45 -7.73 -6.94
C LEU A 175 -9.85 -8.24 -7.23
N MET A 176 -9.99 -9.06 -8.28
CA MET A 176 -11.24 -9.70 -8.64
C MET A 176 -11.44 -11.01 -7.87
N GLU A 177 -12.45 -11.05 -7.01
CA GLU A 177 -12.85 -12.20 -6.19
C GLU A 177 -11.69 -12.93 -5.50
N PRO A 178 -10.83 -12.22 -4.75
CA PRO A 178 -9.71 -12.85 -4.05
C PRO A 178 -10.23 -13.95 -3.11
N GLN A 179 -9.60 -15.13 -3.16
CA GLN A 179 -10.10 -16.32 -2.48
C GLN A 179 -9.56 -16.47 -1.07
N LEU A 180 -8.34 -15.98 -0.80
CA LEU A 180 -7.66 -16.13 0.48
C LEU A 180 -7.35 -14.77 1.11
N ALA A 181 -7.82 -14.56 2.33
CA ALA A 181 -7.49 -13.37 3.11
C ALA A 181 -5.97 -13.16 3.25
N ASP A 182 -5.18 -14.24 3.39
CA ASP A 182 -3.73 -14.17 3.47
C ASP A 182 -3.11 -13.56 2.21
N ASN A 183 -3.63 -13.88 1.02
CA ASN A 183 -3.16 -13.28 -0.23
C ASN A 183 -3.48 -11.79 -0.29
N ILE A 184 -4.66 -11.37 0.20
CA ILE A 184 -5.00 -9.94 0.29
C ILE A 184 -3.99 -9.21 1.19
N GLY A 185 -3.62 -9.82 2.33
CA GLY A 185 -2.57 -9.27 3.20
C GLY A 185 -1.20 -9.19 2.51
N MET A 186 -0.79 -10.23 1.79
CA MET A 186 0.45 -10.22 1.03
C MET A 186 0.44 -9.19 -0.11
N VAL A 187 -0.70 -9.00 -0.78
CA VAL A 187 -0.91 -7.94 -1.77
C VAL A 187 -0.77 -6.57 -1.11
N ALA A 188 -1.41 -6.34 0.04
CA ALA A 188 -1.30 -5.09 0.77
C ALA A 188 0.15 -4.78 1.16
N ARG A 189 0.92 -5.80 1.54
CA ARG A 189 2.35 -5.66 1.79
C ARG A 189 3.14 -5.30 0.53
N ALA A 190 2.83 -5.92 -0.62
CA ALA A 190 3.44 -5.55 -1.90
C ALA A 190 3.10 -4.10 -2.28
N CYS A 191 1.84 -3.69 -2.12
CA CYS A 191 1.37 -2.33 -2.35
C CYS A 191 2.15 -1.32 -1.50
N ALA A 192 2.26 -1.57 -0.18
CA ALA A 192 3.04 -0.75 0.73
C ALA A 192 4.54 -0.67 0.37
N ASN A 193 5.15 -1.75 -0.10
CA ASN A 193 6.56 -1.75 -0.53
C ASN A 193 6.81 -0.82 -1.72
N PHE A 194 5.82 -0.64 -2.59
CA PHE A 194 5.95 0.13 -3.83
C PHE A 194 5.08 1.39 -3.88
N GLY A 195 4.58 1.85 -2.72
CA GLY A 195 3.82 3.09 -2.62
C GLY A 195 2.54 3.08 -3.46
N LEU A 196 1.90 1.92 -3.62
CA LEU A 196 0.58 1.80 -4.23
C LEU A 196 -0.44 1.83 -3.10
N ASP A 197 -1.25 2.88 -3.05
CA ASP A 197 -2.05 3.16 -1.86
C ASP A 197 -3.55 2.84 -2.05
N ASP A 198 -4.02 2.74 -3.30
CA ASP A 198 -5.42 2.47 -3.62
C ASP A 198 -5.65 0.99 -3.91
N LEU A 199 -6.03 0.23 -2.88
CA LEU A 199 -6.42 -1.18 -3.00
C LEU A 199 -7.95 -1.31 -3.10
N ARG A 200 -8.42 -1.99 -4.15
CA ARG A 200 -9.84 -2.24 -4.43
C ARG A 200 -10.10 -3.74 -4.48
N LEU A 201 -11.16 -4.19 -3.82
CA LEU A 201 -11.55 -5.58 -3.74
C LEU A 201 -12.94 -5.76 -4.36
N VAL A 202 -13.06 -6.59 -5.38
CA VAL A 202 -14.36 -6.89 -5.99
C VAL A 202 -14.83 -8.23 -5.45
N SER A 203 -15.98 -8.25 -4.77
CA SER A 203 -16.60 -9.47 -4.23
C SER A 203 -15.60 -10.43 -3.53
N PRO A 204 -14.83 -9.96 -2.51
CA PRO A 204 -13.90 -10.83 -1.79
C PRO A 204 -14.63 -12.00 -1.12
N ARG A 205 -14.15 -13.23 -1.34
CA ARG A 205 -14.87 -14.45 -0.95
C ARG A 205 -15.17 -14.55 0.54
N ASP A 206 -14.20 -14.21 1.37
CA ASP A 206 -14.30 -14.24 2.83
C ASP A 206 -14.93 -12.96 3.42
N GLY A 207 -15.49 -12.09 2.57
CA GLY A 207 -16.05 -10.79 2.96
C GLY A 207 -14.98 -9.74 3.31
N TRP A 208 -15.44 -8.52 3.57
CA TRP A 208 -14.61 -7.39 3.95
C TRP A 208 -15.33 -6.50 4.98
N PRO A 209 -14.64 -5.97 6.01
CA PRO A 209 -13.22 -6.11 6.35
C PRO A 209 -12.83 -7.49 6.90
N ASN A 210 -11.54 -7.88 6.76
CA ASN A 210 -11.05 -9.19 7.17
C ASN A 210 -9.78 -9.12 8.05
N GLU A 211 -9.86 -9.63 9.29
CA GLU A 211 -8.73 -9.57 10.24
C GLU A 211 -7.57 -10.48 9.83
N LYS A 212 -7.82 -11.61 9.17
CA LYS A 212 -6.73 -12.49 8.70
C LYS A 212 -5.88 -11.75 7.66
N ALA A 213 -6.51 -11.02 6.75
CA ALA A 213 -5.81 -10.19 5.77
C ALA A 213 -4.96 -9.11 6.45
N ARG A 214 -5.47 -8.51 7.52
CA ARG A 214 -4.73 -7.53 8.34
C ARG A 214 -3.51 -8.14 9.02
N ILE A 215 -3.66 -9.32 9.65
CA ILE A 215 -2.53 -10.04 10.27
C ILE A 215 -1.46 -10.39 9.21
N ALA A 216 -1.89 -10.88 8.04
CA ALA A 216 -1.01 -11.23 6.93
C ALA A 216 -0.30 -10.01 6.29
N ALA A 217 -0.87 -8.80 6.42
CA ALA A 217 -0.27 -7.57 5.89
C ALA A 217 1.01 -7.13 6.62
N SER A 218 1.30 -7.68 7.80
CA SER A 218 2.60 -7.54 8.50
C SER A 218 3.14 -6.11 8.54
N GLY A 219 2.32 -5.18 9.04
CA GLY A 219 2.68 -3.76 9.16
C GLY A 219 2.11 -2.86 8.04
N ALA A 220 1.69 -3.42 6.91
CA ALA A 220 0.96 -2.72 5.86
C ALA A 220 -0.55 -2.59 6.17
N ASN A 221 -0.92 -2.53 7.45
CA ASN A 221 -2.31 -2.53 7.91
C ASN A 221 -3.10 -1.36 7.34
N TYR A 222 -2.45 -0.24 7.01
CA TYR A 222 -3.13 0.92 6.46
C TYR A 222 -3.68 0.70 5.06
N ILE A 223 -2.99 -0.07 4.21
CA ILE A 223 -3.52 -0.44 2.90
C ILE A 223 -4.80 -1.26 3.06
N ILE A 224 -4.82 -2.17 4.03
CA ILE A 224 -6.01 -2.96 4.40
C ILE A 224 -7.10 -2.05 4.99
N ASP A 225 -6.73 -1.14 5.88
CA ASP A 225 -7.66 -0.22 6.54
C ASP A 225 -8.26 0.81 5.56
N ASP A 226 -7.59 1.10 4.44
CA ASP A 226 -8.01 2.04 3.39
C ASP A 226 -8.69 1.33 2.21
N ALA A 227 -8.51 0.01 2.08
CA ALA A 227 -9.06 -0.74 0.97
C ALA A 227 -10.58 -0.68 0.90
N ARG A 228 -11.09 -0.48 -0.32
CA ARG A 228 -12.52 -0.40 -0.63
C ARG A 228 -13.01 -1.70 -1.24
N ALA A 229 -14.13 -2.21 -0.73
CA ALA A 229 -14.80 -3.38 -1.29
C ALA A 229 -15.99 -2.93 -2.14
N TYR A 230 -16.15 -3.57 -3.30
CA TYR A 230 -17.20 -3.31 -4.28
C TYR A 230 -18.00 -4.58 -4.54
N GLY A 231 -19.29 -4.43 -4.86
CA GLY A 231 -20.13 -5.56 -5.22
C GLY A 231 -19.81 -6.06 -6.63
N THR A 232 -19.51 -5.13 -7.54
CA THR A 232 -19.27 -5.44 -8.96
C THR A 232 -17.94 -4.87 -9.46
N LEU A 233 -17.47 -5.41 -10.59
CA LEU A 233 -16.26 -4.91 -11.24
C LEU A 233 -16.48 -3.49 -11.76
N GLU A 234 -17.65 -3.22 -12.33
CA GLU A 234 -18.07 -1.95 -12.89
C GLU A 234 -18.00 -0.82 -11.85
N GLU A 235 -18.55 -1.05 -10.64
CA GLU A 235 -18.45 -0.10 -9.53
C GLU A 235 -16.99 0.18 -9.16
N SER A 236 -16.14 -0.85 -9.18
CA SER A 236 -14.74 -0.72 -8.76
C SER A 236 -13.85 0.02 -9.75
N ILE A 237 -14.30 0.21 -10.99
CA ILE A 237 -13.53 0.90 -12.06
C ILE A 237 -14.20 2.16 -12.58
N ALA A 238 -15.37 2.54 -12.04
CA ALA A 238 -16.21 3.61 -12.59
C ALA A 238 -15.53 4.99 -12.65
N ASP A 239 -14.60 5.29 -11.74
CA ASP A 239 -13.81 6.52 -11.72
C ASP A 239 -12.50 6.44 -12.51
N LEU A 240 -12.17 5.29 -13.12
CA LEU A 240 -10.93 5.07 -13.85
C LEU A 240 -11.08 5.41 -15.33
N ASN A 241 -10.06 6.04 -15.90
CA ASN A 241 -9.98 6.34 -17.34
C ASN A 241 -9.23 5.26 -18.13
N TRP A 242 -8.45 4.42 -17.45
CA TRP A 242 -7.71 3.33 -18.08
C TRP A 242 -7.52 2.14 -17.13
N VAL A 243 -7.81 0.94 -17.61
CA VAL A 243 -7.70 -0.31 -16.85
C VAL A 243 -6.86 -1.33 -17.63
N GLY A 244 -5.79 -1.84 -17.01
CA GLY A 244 -5.02 -2.97 -17.53
C GLY A 244 -5.42 -4.28 -16.86
N ALA A 245 -5.78 -5.32 -17.62
CA ALA A 245 -6.10 -6.64 -17.08
C ALA A 245 -4.91 -7.59 -17.14
N THR A 246 -4.51 -8.15 -16.00
CA THR A 246 -3.41 -9.12 -15.96
C THR A 246 -3.83 -10.50 -16.46
N THR A 247 -2.98 -11.14 -17.27
CA THR A 247 -3.25 -12.49 -17.78
C THR A 247 -1.98 -13.26 -18.10
N ALA A 248 -2.04 -14.58 -17.95
CA ALA A 248 -0.94 -15.49 -18.28
C ALA A 248 -0.92 -15.92 -19.75
N ARG A 249 -1.99 -15.63 -20.51
CA ARG A 249 -2.15 -16.05 -21.90
C ARG A 249 -2.88 -15.00 -22.71
N GLN A 250 -2.58 -14.92 -23.99
CA GLN A 250 -3.38 -14.12 -24.91
C GLN A 250 -4.82 -14.66 -24.95
N ARG A 251 -5.77 -13.73 -25.02
CA ARG A 251 -7.19 -14.01 -25.16
C ARG A 251 -7.60 -13.65 -26.58
N ASP A 252 -8.68 -14.27 -27.07
CA ASP A 252 -9.24 -13.99 -28.39
C ASP A 252 -10.07 -12.68 -28.39
N LEU A 253 -9.41 -11.61 -27.95
CA LEU A 253 -9.93 -10.26 -27.86
C LEU A 253 -8.87 -9.35 -28.46
N ARG A 254 -9.26 -8.52 -29.42
CA ARG A 254 -8.35 -7.61 -30.14
C ARG A 254 -8.01 -6.39 -29.29
N LYS A 255 -7.16 -6.58 -28.28
CA LYS A 255 -6.67 -5.52 -27.38
C LYS A 255 -5.14 -5.49 -27.37
N PRO A 256 -4.53 -4.33 -27.09
CA PRO A 256 -3.08 -4.24 -26.89
C PRO A 256 -2.62 -5.20 -25.79
N VAL A 257 -1.51 -5.89 -26.05
CA VAL A 257 -0.83 -6.75 -25.07
C VAL A 257 0.46 -6.06 -24.68
N LEU A 258 0.60 -5.73 -23.40
CA LEU A 258 1.70 -4.97 -22.85
C LEU A 258 2.47 -5.84 -21.85
N THR A 259 3.79 -5.65 -21.79
CA THR A 259 4.57 -6.07 -20.61
C THR A 259 4.25 -5.15 -19.43
N PRO A 260 4.58 -5.55 -18.18
CA PRO A 260 4.46 -4.66 -17.03
C PRO A 260 5.16 -3.31 -17.25
N GLU A 261 6.39 -3.32 -17.75
CA GLU A 261 7.14 -2.10 -18.08
C GLU A 261 6.37 -1.17 -19.04
N GLN A 262 5.83 -1.71 -20.14
CA GLN A 262 5.05 -0.94 -21.11
C GLN A 262 3.75 -0.39 -20.51
N ALA A 263 3.06 -1.19 -19.70
CA ALA A 263 1.84 -0.77 -19.03
C ALA A 263 2.10 0.35 -18.01
N ILE A 264 3.20 0.26 -17.25
CA ILE A 264 3.60 1.31 -16.31
C ILE A 264 3.93 2.62 -17.04
N VAL A 265 4.65 2.56 -18.17
CA VAL A 265 4.95 3.75 -19.00
C VAL A 265 3.66 4.43 -19.47
N GLU A 266 2.69 3.65 -19.95
CA GLU A 266 1.39 4.18 -20.38
C GLU A 266 0.60 4.78 -19.21
N MET A 267 0.52 4.10 -18.07
CA MET A 267 -0.16 4.63 -16.88
C MET A 267 0.48 5.92 -16.37
N ARG A 268 1.82 6.01 -16.31
CA ARG A 268 2.51 7.25 -15.90
C ARG A 268 2.20 8.41 -16.84
N LYS A 269 2.17 8.16 -18.15
CA LYS A 269 1.80 9.17 -19.15
C LYS A 269 0.37 9.68 -18.94
N ARG A 270 -0.57 8.79 -18.65
CA ARG A 270 -1.98 9.10 -18.39
C ARG A 270 -2.18 9.85 -17.09
N ILE A 271 -1.60 9.35 -16.00
CA ILE A 271 -1.62 10.00 -14.68
C ILE A 271 -1.02 11.40 -14.77
N GLY A 272 0.07 11.59 -15.54
CA GLY A 272 0.64 12.91 -15.80
C GLY A 272 -0.29 13.90 -16.53
N ARG A 273 -1.37 13.42 -17.15
CA ARG A 273 -2.46 14.23 -17.73
C ARG A 273 -3.67 14.39 -16.80
N GLY A 274 -3.60 13.86 -15.59
CA GLY A 274 -4.71 13.87 -14.63
C GLY A 274 -5.72 12.73 -14.80
N GLU A 275 -5.42 11.72 -15.64
CA GLU A 275 -6.26 10.53 -15.76
C GLU A 275 -6.03 9.55 -14.61
N ARG A 276 -7.08 8.84 -14.19
CA ARG A 276 -6.99 7.75 -13.21
C ARG A 276 -6.78 6.41 -13.90
N CYS A 277 -5.82 5.63 -13.40
CA CYS A 277 -5.50 4.32 -13.95
C CYS A 277 -5.65 3.21 -12.91
N GLY A 278 -5.89 1.98 -13.36
CA GLY A 278 -5.90 0.82 -12.48
C GLY A 278 -5.41 -0.45 -13.16
N VAL A 279 -5.01 -1.42 -12.35
CA VAL A 279 -4.59 -2.76 -12.80
C VAL A 279 -5.47 -3.81 -12.13
N LEU A 280 -6.11 -4.62 -12.96
CA LEU A 280 -7.01 -5.69 -12.56
C LEU A 280 -6.25 -7.02 -12.47
N PHE A 281 -6.35 -7.65 -11.29
CA PHE A 281 -5.77 -8.96 -10.99
C PHE A 281 -6.88 -9.98 -10.71
N GLY A 282 -6.75 -11.15 -11.32
CA GLY A 282 -7.76 -12.20 -11.22
C GLY A 282 -7.60 -13.13 -10.02
N ARG A 283 -8.54 -14.06 -9.91
CA ARG A 283 -8.59 -15.12 -8.91
C ARG A 283 -7.34 -16.01 -9.01
N GLU A 284 -6.92 -16.59 -7.88
CA GLU A 284 -5.68 -17.38 -7.78
C GLU A 284 -5.63 -18.60 -8.71
N ARG A 285 -6.76 -19.25 -8.95
CA ARG A 285 -6.82 -20.49 -9.76
C ARG A 285 -7.15 -20.23 -11.23
N ASN A 286 -8.12 -19.35 -11.47
CA ASN A 286 -8.74 -19.22 -12.79
C ASN A 286 -8.34 -17.91 -13.50
N GLY A 287 -7.66 -17.01 -12.80
CA GLY A 287 -7.38 -15.66 -13.27
C GLY A 287 -8.67 -14.88 -13.49
N LEU A 288 -8.64 -14.01 -14.50
CA LEU A 288 -9.80 -13.24 -14.95
C LEU A 288 -10.62 -14.01 -15.99
N GLU A 289 -11.93 -13.90 -15.88
CA GLU A 289 -12.91 -14.38 -16.84
C GLU A 289 -12.94 -13.52 -18.10
N THR A 290 -13.55 -14.05 -19.17
CA THR A 290 -13.56 -13.38 -20.48
C THR A 290 -14.29 -12.03 -20.45
N ASN A 291 -15.41 -11.94 -19.73
CA ASN A 291 -16.16 -10.70 -19.50
C ASN A 291 -15.35 -9.68 -18.68
N GLU A 292 -14.60 -10.12 -17.67
CA GLU A 292 -13.78 -9.24 -16.82
C GLU A 292 -12.60 -8.65 -17.59
N VAL A 293 -11.95 -9.42 -18.45
CA VAL A 293 -10.91 -8.87 -19.33
C VAL A 293 -11.50 -8.05 -20.48
N ALA A 294 -12.78 -8.24 -20.82
CA ALA A 294 -13.46 -7.52 -21.89
C ALA A 294 -13.75 -6.05 -21.53
N VAL A 295 -13.73 -5.67 -20.26
CA VAL A 295 -13.89 -4.24 -19.85
C VAL A 295 -12.56 -3.47 -19.78
N ALA A 296 -11.41 -4.15 -19.76
CA ALA A 296 -10.10 -3.51 -19.66
C ALA A 296 -9.61 -2.90 -20.99
N ASP A 297 -8.81 -1.84 -20.97
CA ASP A 297 -8.26 -1.20 -22.17
C ASP A 297 -7.10 -1.98 -22.80
N ALA A 298 -6.36 -2.73 -21.98
CA ALA A 298 -5.20 -3.51 -22.41
C ALA A 298 -5.01 -4.77 -21.57
N PHE A 299 -4.27 -5.74 -22.12
CA PHE A 299 -3.77 -6.88 -21.37
C PHE A 299 -2.35 -6.64 -20.88
N ILE A 300 -2.08 -7.04 -19.65
CA ILE A 300 -0.75 -7.01 -19.04
C ILE A 300 -0.29 -8.46 -18.88
N MET A 301 0.75 -8.84 -19.63
CA MET A 301 1.35 -10.17 -19.58
C MET A 301 2.74 -10.08 -18.99
N ILE A 302 2.91 -10.63 -17.78
CA ILE A 302 4.22 -10.72 -17.12
C ILE A 302 5.05 -11.79 -17.85
N PRO A 303 6.25 -11.47 -18.37
CA PRO A 303 7.13 -12.46 -18.98
C PRO A 303 7.54 -13.52 -17.97
N VAL A 304 7.07 -14.75 -18.15
CA VAL A 304 7.36 -15.92 -17.31
C VAL A 304 7.66 -17.13 -18.18
N ASN A 305 8.19 -18.19 -17.57
CA ASN A 305 8.36 -19.45 -18.26
C ASN A 305 7.01 -19.98 -18.74
N SER A 306 6.85 -20.16 -20.06
CA SER A 306 5.61 -20.64 -20.68
C SER A 306 5.16 -22.03 -20.19
N ARG A 307 6.09 -22.85 -19.68
CA ARG A 307 5.78 -24.15 -19.07
C ARG A 307 5.17 -24.04 -17.67
N PHE A 308 5.29 -22.89 -17.02
CA PHE A 308 4.78 -22.63 -15.67
C PHE A 308 4.39 -21.15 -15.52
N ALA A 309 3.36 -20.74 -16.25
CA ALA A 309 2.92 -19.35 -16.34
C ALA A 309 1.87 -18.96 -15.27
N SER A 310 1.94 -19.55 -14.07
CA SER A 310 1.03 -19.26 -12.97
C SER A 310 1.79 -18.63 -11.81
N LEU A 311 1.64 -17.31 -11.66
CA LEU A 311 2.19 -16.57 -10.53
C LEU A 311 1.16 -16.50 -9.41
N ASN A 312 1.64 -16.52 -8.15
CA ASN A 312 0.78 -16.17 -7.03
C ASN A 312 0.30 -14.72 -7.17
N LEU A 313 -0.94 -14.44 -6.73
CA LEU A 313 -1.57 -13.13 -6.82
C LEU A 313 -0.69 -11.99 -6.28
N ALA A 314 -0.14 -12.16 -5.08
CA ALA A 314 0.72 -11.17 -4.47
C ALA A 314 2.06 -11.00 -5.22
N GLN A 315 2.57 -12.06 -5.86
CA GLN A 315 3.77 -11.97 -6.70
C GLN A 315 3.51 -11.19 -7.98
N ALA A 316 2.35 -11.37 -8.62
CA ALA A 316 1.95 -10.59 -9.78
C ALA A 316 1.86 -9.10 -9.42
N VAL A 317 1.19 -8.77 -8.31
CA VAL A 317 1.12 -7.38 -7.81
C VAL A 317 2.51 -6.85 -7.46
N LEU A 318 3.37 -7.66 -6.83
CA LEU A 318 4.74 -7.29 -6.47
C LEU A 318 5.57 -6.92 -7.71
N LEU A 319 5.48 -7.68 -8.80
CA LEU A 319 6.21 -7.38 -10.03
C LEU A 319 5.69 -6.10 -10.70
N THR A 320 4.37 -5.91 -10.77
CA THR A 320 3.78 -4.68 -11.31
C THR A 320 4.14 -3.46 -10.45
N GLY A 321 4.08 -3.58 -9.13
CA GLY A 321 4.47 -2.52 -8.21
C GLY A 321 5.96 -2.22 -8.24
N TYR A 322 6.81 -3.24 -8.40
CA TYR A 322 8.23 -3.05 -8.60
C TYR A 322 8.51 -2.23 -9.85
N GLU A 323 7.89 -2.56 -10.99
CA GLU A 323 8.03 -1.76 -12.21
C GLU A 323 7.50 -0.32 -12.04
N TRP A 324 6.42 -0.14 -11.28
CA TRP A 324 5.92 1.19 -10.93
C TRP A 324 6.98 2.00 -10.17
N MET A 325 7.59 1.44 -9.13
CA MET A 325 8.63 2.14 -8.36
C MET A 325 9.92 2.32 -9.18
N ARG A 326 10.35 1.31 -9.94
CA ARG A 326 11.60 1.30 -10.73
C ARG A 326 11.58 2.36 -11.85
N SER A 327 10.42 2.60 -12.44
CA SER A 327 10.26 3.61 -13.49
C SER A 327 10.30 5.05 -12.99
N ASP A 328 10.36 5.27 -11.67
CA ASP A 328 10.58 6.59 -11.08
C ASP A 328 12.08 6.92 -11.03
N ALA A 329 12.57 7.62 -12.05
CA ALA A 329 13.99 7.97 -12.17
C ALA A 329 14.50 8.91 -11.05
N GLY A 330 13.61 9.47 -10.22
CA GLY A 330 13.96 10.43 -9.16
C GLY A 330 13.89 9.87 -7.73
N ARG A 331 13.47 8.62 -7.52
CA ARG A 331 13.30 8.05 -6.17
C ARG A 331 14.53 7.28 -5.69
N SER A 332 14.82 7.39 -4.40
CA SER A 332 15.93 6.67 -3.79
C SER A 332 15.67 5.16 -3.75
N LEU A 333 16.75 4.37 -3.74
CA LEU A 333 16.72 2.90 -3.78
C LEU A 333 16.26 2.25 -2.45
N GLY A 334 15.42 2.92 -1.66
CA GLY A 334 14.85 2.39 -0.42
C GLY A 334 14.97 3.34 0.75
N ARG A 335 15.40 2.83 1.92
CA ARG A 335 15.59 3.67 3.10
C ARG A 335 16.70 4.67 2.84
N VAL A 336 16.40 5.95 3.06
CA VAL A 336 17.35 7.06 2.95
C VAL A 336 18.58 6.77 3.81
N THR A 337 19.69 6.44 3.16
CA THR A 337 21.01 6.36 3.78
C THR A 337 21.77 7.66 3.47
N THR A 338 22.81 7.97 4.23
CA THR A 338 23.64 9.18 4.03
C THR A 338 24.34 9.25 2.66
N TYR A 339 24.24 8.21 1.84
CA TYR A 339 24.85 8.11 0.52
C TYR A 339 23.88 7.41 -0.46
N GLU A 340 23.05 8.17 -1.18
CA GLU A 340 22.01 7.63 -2.08
C GLU A 340 22.43 7.52 -3.56
N LYS A 341 23.72 7.68 -3.88
CA LYS A 341 24.18 7.40 -5.26
C LYS A 341 24.67 5.96 -5.35
N PRO A 342 24.21 5.17 -6.34
CA PRO A 342 24.83 3.88 -6.63
C PRO A 342 26.33 4.08 -6.76
N LEU A 343 27.12 3.35 -5.96
CA LEU A 343 28.55 3.22 -6.25
C LEU A 343 28.65 2.48 -7.59
N SER A 344 28.92 3.23 -8.65
CA SER A 344 29.27 2.65 -9.95
C SER A 344 30.61 1.95 -9.83
N GLU A 345 30.79 0.82 -10.53
CA GLU A 345 32.13 0.29 -10.80
C GLU A 345 32.95 1.38 -11.51
N GLY A 346 34.11 1.72 -10.96
CA GLY A 346 34.83 2.93 -11.31
C GLY A 346 34.69 3.99 -10.22
N LEU A 347 35.01 5.24 -10.57
CA LEU A 347 35.32 6.26 -9.57
C LEU A 347 34.19 6.73 -8.68
N TYR A 348 34.56 7.01 -7.43
CA TYR A 348 33.77 7.85 -6.53
C TYR A 348 33.96 9.32 -6.92
N MET A 349 33.13 9.80 -7.86
CA MET A 349 32.98 11.21 -8.14
C MET A 349 32.22 11.88 -6.98
N GLY A 350 32.92 12.10 -5.87
CA GLY A 350 32.44 12.94 -4.77
C GLY A 350 32.31 14.40 -5.22
N ARG A 351 32.94 15.33 -4.52
CA ARG A 351 33.08 16.72 -5.01
C ARG A 351 34.26 16.89 -5.97
N ASP A 352 35.10 15.87 -6.13
CA ASP A 352 36.37 15.98 -6.83
C ASP A 352 36.20 15.69 -8.33
N ARG A 353 36.87 16.52 -9.15
CA ARG A 353 36.83 16.40 -10.61
C ARG A 353 37.64 15.18 -11.10
N PRO A 354 37.31 14.65 -12.30
CA PRO A 354 38.21 13.77 -13.02
C PRO A 354 39.62 14.39 -13.15
N ALA A 355 40.66 13.57 -13.01
CA ALA A 355 42.01 14.03 -13.28
C ALA A 355 42.14 14.41 -14.76
N THR A 356 42.87 15.49 -15.01
CA THR A 356 43.27 15.84 -16.37
C THR A 356 44.24 14.79 -16.91
N LYS A 357 44.39 14.74 -18.24
CA LYS A 357 45.40 13.88 -18.88
C LYS A 357 46.81 14.22 -18.42
N GLU A 358 47.08 15.50 -18.16
CA GLU A 358 48.36 15.97 -17.64
C GLU A 358 48.68 15.35 -16.27
N GLU A 359 47.74 15.40 -15.32
CA GLU A 359 47.91 14.83 -13.98
C GLU A 359 48.13 13.31 -14.04
N LEU A 360 47.38 12.62 -14.91
CA LEU A 360 47.50 11.18 -15.11
C LEU A 360 48.84 10.81 -15.75
N PHE A 361 49.31 11.55 -16.76
CA PHE A 361 50.63 11.35 -17.36
C PHE A 361 51.76 11.65 -16.37
N GLY A 362 51.59 12.67 -15.52
CA GLY A 362 52.52 12.94 -14.42
C GLY A 362 52.61 11.81 -13.39
N LEU A 363 51.56 10.99 -13.22
CA LEU A 363 51.64 9.73 -12.46
C LEU A 363 52.40 8.66 -13.24
N PHE A 364 52.19 8.52 -14.55
CA PHE A 364 52.89 7.51 -15.37
C PHE A 364 54.40 7.74 -15.36
N GLU A 365 54.83 8.96 -15.61
CA GLU A 365 56.25 9.32 -15.61
C GLU A 365 56.90 9.10 -14.24
N HIS A 366 56.17 9.40 -13.16
CA HIS A 366 56.65 9.16 -11.81
C HIS A 366 56.81 7.66 -11.54
N LEU A 367 55.77 6.87 -11.80
CA LEU A 367 55.79 5.42 -11.59
C LEU A 367 56.87 4.73 -12.43
N GLU A 368 56.97 5.06 -13.73
CA GLU A 368 57.96 4.47 -14.64
C GLU A 368 59.39 4.78 -14.19
N ARG A 369 59.67 6.02 -13.76
CA ARG A 369 60.99 6.41 -13.25
C ARG A 369 61.37 5.62 -12.00
N GLU A 370 60.46 5.48 -11.03
CA GLU A 370 60.75 4.73 -9.81
C GLU A 370 60.89 3.23 -10.08
N LEU A 371 60.07 2.65 -10.96
CA LEU A 371 60.18 1.24 -11.36
C LEU A 371 61.50 0.94 -12.08
N GLU A 372 61.97 1.87 -12.92
CA GLU A 372 63.30 1.76 -13.54
C GLU A 372 64.42 1.77 -12.51
N ALA A 373 64.41 2.74 -11.60
CA ALA A 373 65.43 2.87 -10.57
C ALA A 373 65.54 1.60 -9.70
N ASN A 374 64.43 0.88 -9.53
CA ASN A 374 64.36 -0.38 -8.79
C ASN A 374 64.55 -1.64 -9.66
N GLY A 375 64.90 -1.50 -10.95
CA GLY A 375 65.25 -2.62 -11.84
C GLY A 375 64.06 -3.47 -12.32
N PHE A 376 62.82 -2.96 -12.24
CA PHE A 376 61.61 -3.71 -12.60
C PHE A 376 61.56 -4.10 -14.10
N PHE A 377 62.13 -3.28 -14.98
CA PHE A 377 62.10 -3.51 -16.43
C PHE A 377 63.23 -4.43 -16.95
N ASN A 378 63.55 -5.49 -16.21
CA ASN A 378 64.56 -6.49 -16.59
C ASN A 378 63.88 -7.82 -17.00
N PRO A 379 64.08 -8.34 -18.23
CA PRO A 379 64.96 -7.87 -19.32
C PRO A 379 64.42 -6.69 -20.14
N ALA A 380 65.33 -5.82 -20.58
CA ALA A 380 65.04 -4.52 -21.19
C ALA A 380 64.11 -4.55 -22.42
N HIS A 381 64.13 -5.63 -23.21
CA HIS A 381 63.28 -5.76 -24.41
C HIS A 381 61.77 -5.79 -24.08
N ARG A 382 61.37 -6.11 -22.84
CA ARG A 382 59.96 -6.12 -22.41
C ARG A 382 59.46 -4.77 -21.89
N ARG A 383 60.36 -3.80 -21.71
CA ARG A 383 60.05 -2.48 -21.14
C ARG A 383 58.85 -1.81 -21.81
N SER A 384 58.87 -1.74 -23.15
CA SER A 384 57.84 -1.04 -23.92
C SER A 384 56.46 -1.66 -23.68
N ALA A 385 56.35 -2.99 -23.79
CA ALA A 385 55.10 -3.72 -23.57
C ALA A 385 54.57 -3.57 -22.13
N VAL A 386 55.45 -3.67 -21.13
CA VAL A 386 55.07 -3.52 -19.72
C VAL A 386 54.61 -2.09 -19.42
N SER A 387 55.30 -1.08 -19.94
CA SER A 387 54.93 0.34 -19.77
C SER A 387 53.59 0.64 -20.44
N GLN A 388 53.37 0.16 -21.66
CA GLN A 388 52.08 0.28 -22.35
C GLN A 388 50.94 -0.40 -21.57
N ASN A 389 51.19 -1.56 -20.99
CA ASN A 389 50.20 -2.26 -20.15
C ASN A 389 49.88 -1.48 -18.87
N LEU A 390 50.89 -0.92 -18.19
CA LEU A 390 50.69 -0.08 -17.00
C LEU A 390 49.89 1.19 -17.33
N ARG A 391 50.25 1.87 -18.42
CA ARG A 391 49.51 3.04 -18.92
C ARG A 391 48.07 2.68 -19.28
N THR A 392 47.85 1.55 -19.94
CA THR A 392 46.51 1.07 -20.30
C THR A 392 45.69 0.72 -19.06
N LEU A 393 46.29 0.07 -18.07
CA LEU A 393 45.66 -0.23 -16.78
C LEU A 393 45.21 1.05 -16.08
N LEU A 394 46.12 2.02 -15.92
CA LEU A 394 45.83 3.24 -15.18
C LEU A 394 44.92 4.21 -15.95
N THR A 395 44.95 4.19 -17.29
CA THR A 395 44.02 5.00 -18.11
C THR A 395 42.59 4.47 -18.04
N ARG A 396 42.40 3.15 -17.90
CA ARG A 396 41.07 2.54 -17.67
C ARG A 396 40.52 2.84 -16.27
N LEU A 397 41.35 3.28 -15.33
CA LEU A 397 40.95 3.64 -13.96
C LEU A 397 40.05 4.88 -13.93
N ASN A 398 40.12 5.73 -14.96
CA ASN A 398 39.43 7.02 -15.07
C ASN A 398 39.71 8.03 -13.92
N ALA A 399 40.77 7.83 -13.11
CA ALA A 399 41.13 8.47 -11.83
C ALA A 399 40.70 9.94 -11.59
N THR A 400 40.23 10.26 -10.39
CA THR A 400 40.05 11.65 -9.91
C THR A 400 41.39 12.32 -9.63
N GLU A 401 41.42 13.65 -9.57
CA GLU A 401 42.62 14.40 -9.15
C GLU A 401 43.17 13.90 -7.80
N GLN A 402 42.29 13.65 -6.83
CA GLN A 402 42.68 13.22 -5.49
C GLN A 402 43.25 11.80 -5.46
N GLU A 403 42.71 10.88 -6.25
CA GLU A 403 43.25 9.51 -6.37
C GLU A 403 44.59 9.52 -7.09
N VAL A 404 44.77 10.33 -8.13
CA VAL A 404 46.08 10.52 -8.78
C VAL A 404 47.11 11.04 -7.76
N ARG A 405 46.76 12.04 -6.96
CA ARG A 405 47.63 12.54 -5.87
C ARG A 405 47.96 11.46 -4.85
N THR A 406 46.97 10.66 -4.46
CA THR A 406 47.13 9.55 -3.51
C THR A 406 48.08 8.49 -4.08
N LEU A 407 47.89 8.08 -5.34
CA LEU A 407 48.76 7.12 -6.03
C LEU A 407 50.20 7.65 -6.15
N ARG A 408 50.38 8.93 -6.49
CA ARG A 408 51.72 9.56 -6.51
C ARG A 408 52.36 9.56 -5.12
N GLY A 409 51.58 9.78 -4.06
CA GLY A 409 52.03 9.69 -2.67
C GLY A 409 52.44 8.27 -2.26
N ILE A 410 51.70 7.24 -2.72
CA ILE A 410 52.07 5.83 -2.54
C ILE A 410 53.40 5.53 -3.22
N VAL A 411 53.56 5.93 -4.49
CA VAL A 411 54.81 5.73 -5.25
C VAL A 411 55.99 6.39 -4.53
N ALA A 412 55.86 7.66 -4.13
CA ALA A 412 56.91 8.37 -3.39
C ALA A 412 57.25 7.68 -2.06
N THR A 413 56.24 7.22 -1.32
CA THR A 413 56.46 6.55 -0.02
C THR A 413 57.17 5.21 -0.19
N LEU A 414 56.81 4.44 -1.23
CA LEU A 414 57.42 3.14 -1.51
C LEU A 414 58.86 3.31 -2.03
N SER A 415 59.15 4.34 -2.83
CA SER A 415 60.50 4.54 -3.37
C SER A 415 61.46 5.20 -2.38
N GLN A 416 60.98 6.12 -1.53
CA GLN A 416 61.83 6.90 -0.62
C GLN A 416 61.79 6.39 0.83
N GLY A 417 60.84 5.51 1.16
CA GLY A 417 60.55 5.06 2.53
C GLY A 417 59.87 6.14 3.38
N LYS A 418 59.08 5.76 4.40
CA LYS A 418 58.54 6.73 5.38
C LYS A 418 59.68 7.30 6.23
N GLY A 419 60.29 8.38 5.76
CA GLY A 419 61.09 9.30 6.56
C GLY A 419 62.31 8.70 7.26
N ARG A 420 63.46 8.78 6.59
CA ARG A 420 64.72 9.14 7.26
C ARG A 420 64.76 10.62 7.72
N ALA A 421 63.63 11.33 7.69
CA ALA A 421 63.54 12.78 7.88
C ALA A 421 62.47 13.25 8.90
N ARG A 422 62.18 12.48 9.97
CA ARG A 422 61.37 13.04 11.08
C ARG A 422 61.70 12.51 12.48
N LYS A 423 62.99 12.37 12.80
CA LYS A 423 63.52 12.36 14.19
C LYS A 423 64.99 12.81 14.21
N GLN A 424 65.22 14.12 14.31
CA GLN A 424 66.42 14.75 14.90
C GLN A 424 66.13 16.26 15.05
N GLY A 425 66.03 16.74 16.31
CA GLY A 425 65.80 18.14 16.75
C GLY A 425 64.40 18.68 16.43
N GLU A 426 63.61 19.24 17.33
CA GLU A 426 63.83 19.86 18.66
C GLU A 426 62.88 19.30 19.72
#